data_AF-A0A8X6J507-F1
#
_entry.id   AF-A0A8X6J507-F1
#
_cell.length_a   1.000
_cell.length_b   1.000
_cell.length_c   1.000
_cell.angle_alpha   90.00
_cell.angle_beta   90.00
_cell.angle_gamma   90.00
#
_symmetry.space_group_name_H-M   'P 1'
#
loop_
_entity.id
_entity.type
_entity.pdbx_description
1 polymer ?
#
loop_
_entity_poly.entity_id
_entity_poly.type
_entity_poly.pdbx_seq_one_letter_code
_entity_poly.pdbx_strand_id
1 'polypeptide(L)'
;MTRDSDKKENEAEVKTEANKEAKLKAERASLRRLFTVAANSFDDIHRSMNREKNIDIQFSKIYEKAERLFNVDKEIKEIINFSDEEYDTMESYRDRFTEIRVIYETNYNKHDESKSEISSEIPPDNLKLPKLSLKEYDLMPRSWIAFWGQYFAGFMKIKT
;
A
#
# COMPACT_ATOMS: atom_id res chain seq x y z
N MET A 1 1.69 13.91 57.57
CA MET A 1 0.55 14.28 56.70
C MET A 1 0.72 13.88 55.23
N THR A 2 1.85 13.30 54.83
CA THR A 2 2.17 12.91 53.44
C THR A 2 1.69 11.51 53.03
N ARG A 3 1.53 10.57 53.97
CA ARG A 3 1.25 9.17 53.65
C ARG A 3 -0.18 8.90 53.11
N ASP A 4 -1.15 9.74 53.48
CA ASP A 4 -2.53 9.62 53.02
C ASP A 4 -2.79 10.36 51.69
N SER A 5 -1.98 11.36 51.34
CA SER A 5 -2.02 12.03 50.04
C SER A 5 -1.45 11.13 48.94
N ASP A 6 -0.29 10.52 49.18
CA ASP A 6 0.39 9.65 48.20
C ASP A 6 -0.41 8.35 47.92
N LYS A 7 -1.18 7.89 48.90
CA LYS A 7 -2.07 6.74 48.74
C LYS A 7 -3.29 7.08 47.88
N LYS A 8 -3.86 8.29 48.04
CA LYS A 8 -5.01 8.74 47.26
C LYS A 8 -4.67 9.03 45.80
N GLU A 9 -3.47 9.56 45.54
CA GLU A 9 -3.00 9.80 44.17
C GLU A 9 -2.77 8.48 43.41
N ASN A 10 -2.06 7.51 44.02
CA ASN A 10 -1.88 6.18 43.42
C ASN A 10 -3.22 5.46 43.15
N GLU A 11 -4.18 5.54 44.07
CA GLU A 11 -5.50 4.93 43.86
C GLU A 11 -6.32 5.61 42.75
N ALA A 12 -6.10 6.90 42.50
CA ALA A 12 -6.73 7.64 41.41
C ALA A 12 -6.10 7.26 40.06
N GLU A 13 -4.78 7.18 39.97
CA GLU A 13 -4.05 6.79 38.76
C GLU A 13 -4.44 5.38 38.30
N VAL A 14 -4.44 4.40 39.21
CA VAL A 14 -4.83 3.02 38.91
C VAL A 14 -6.27 2.93 38.39
N LYS A 15 -7.20 3.72 38.96
CA LYS A 15 -8.60 3.77 38.49
C LYS A 15 -8.72 4.40 37.10
N THR A 16 -7.88 5.38 36.77
CA THR A 16 -7.88 6.00 35.44
C THR A 16 -7.32 5.08 34.36
N GLU A 17 -6.27 4.32 34.67
CA GLU A 17 -5.68 3.35 33.74
C GLU A 17 -6.63 2.17 33.48
N ALA A 18 -7.25 1.61 34.52
CA ALA A 18 -8.23 0.53 34.38
C ALA A 18 -9.46 0.95 33.55
N ASN A 19 -9.92 2.19 33.70
CA ASN A 19 -11.03 2.72 32.90
C ASN A 19 -10.64 2.93 31.43
N LYS A 20 -9.41 3.41 31.18
CA LYS A 20 -8.84 3.55 29.84
C LYS A 20 -8.73 2.18 29.14
N GLU A 21 -8.21 1.19 29.84
CA GLU A 21 -8.09 -0.19 29.35
C GLU A 21 -9.44 -0.77 28.94
N ALA A 22 -10.45 -0.66 29.81
CA ALA A 22 -11.80 -1.17 29.54
C ALA A 22 -12.42 -0.51 28.30
N LYS A 23 -12.23 0.80 28.13
CA LYS A 23 -12.70 1.55 26.96
C LYS A 23 -12.02 1.08 25.67
N LEU A 24 -10.69 0.91 25.70
CA LEU A 24 -9.92 0.44 24.54
C LEU A 24 -10.29 -1.00 24.17
N LYS A 25 -10.50 -1.89 25.15
CA LYS A 25 -10.97 -3.27 24.90
C LYS A 25 -12.34 -3.31 24.23
N ALA A 26 -13.27 -2.45 24.65
CA ALA A 26 -14.59 -2.32 24.02
C ALA A 26 -14.47 -1.79 22.58
N GLU A 27 -13.63 -0.79 22.36
CA GLU A 27 -13.36 -0.25 21.02
C GLU A 27 -12.73 -1.30 20.10
N ARG A 28 -11.73 -2.05 20.59
CA ARG A 28 -11.12 -3.19 19.89
C ARG A 28 -12.17 -4.20 19.43
N ALA A 29 -13.07 -4.59 20.32
CA ALA A 29 -14.13 -5.55 19.99
C ALA A 29 -15.07 -5.02 18.89
N SER A 30 -15.44 -3.74 18.95
CA SER A 30 -16.23 -3.07 17.91
C SER A 30 -15.51 -3.04 16.57
N LEU A 31 -14.23 -2.64 16.57
CA LEU A 31 -13.40 -2.56 15.37
C LEU A 31 -13.16 -3.93 14.74
N ARG A 32 -12.91 -4.98 15.54
CA ARG A 32 -12.83 -6.37 15.05
C ARG A 32 -14.09 -6.78 14.30
N ARG A 33 -15.26 -6.52 14.87
CA ARG A 33 -16.55 -6.79 14.20
C ARG A 33 -16.69 -6.01 12.90
N LEU A 34 -16.40 -4.71 12.91
CA LEU A 34 -16.51 -3.84 11.73
C LEU A 34 -15.54 -4.27 10.63
N PHE A 35 -14.31 -4.65 10.99
CA PHE A 35 -13.31 -5.20 10.08
C PHE A 35 -13.81 -6.48 9.44
N THR A 36 -14.29 -7.45 10.24
CA THR A 36 -14.80 -8.74 9.71
C THR A 36 -15.96 -8.53 8.75
N VAL A 37 -16.91 -7.64 9.07
CA VAL A 37 -18.02 -7.31 8.17
C VAL A 37 -17.52 -6.71 6.86
N ALA A 38 -16.58 -5.77 6.92
CA ALA A 38 -16.02 -5.16 5.72
C ALA A 38 -15.23 -6.16 4.88
N ALA A 39 -14.41 -7.01 5.51
CA ALA A 39 -13.64 -8.08 4.86
C ALA A 39 -14.56 -9.07 4.14
N ASN A 40 -15.65 -9.51 4.78
CA ASN A 40 -16.63 -10.40 4.14
C ASN A 40 -17.30 -9.71 2.94
N SER A 41 -17.64 -8.42 3.08
CA SER A 41 -18.21 -7.66 1.95
C SER A 41 -17.24 -7.54 0.78
N PHE A 42 -15.93 -7.42 1.04
CA PHE A 42 -14.91 -7.42 -0.01
C PHE A 42 -14.82 -8.78 -0.70
N ASP A 43 -14.77 -9.87 0.07
CA ASP A 43 -14.75 -11.23 -0.47
C ASP A 43 -15.97 -11.52 -1.35
N ASP A 44 -17.16 -11.10 -0.93
CA ASP A 44 -18.40 -11.29 -1.69
C ASP A 44 -18.36 -10.55 -3.03
N ILE A 45 -17.84 -9.31 -3.05
CA ILE A 45 -17.66 -8.53 -4.29
C ILE A 45 -16.59 -9.17 -5.17
N HIS A 46 -15.47 -9.60 -4.58
CA HIS A 46 -14.38 -10.25 -5.29
C HIS A 46 -14.86 -11.54 -5.99
N ARG A 47 -15.66 -12.35 -5.29
CA ARG A 47 -16.25 -13.60 -5.81
C ARG A 47 -17.32 -13.37 -6.88
N SER A 48 -18.12 -12.31 -6.77
CA SER A 48 -19.32 -12.12 -7.60
C SER A 48 -19.09 -11.55 -9.01
N MET A 49 -17.84 -11.45 -9.51
CA MET A 49 -17.48 -10.84 -10.82
C MET A 49 -18.02 -9.41 -11.05
N ASN A 50 -18.62 -8.75 -10.04
CA ASN A 50 -19.20 -7.42 -10.13
C ASN A 50 -18.14 -6.34 -9.85
N ARG A 51 -17.11 -6.32 -10.69
CA ARG A 51 -15.75 -5.88 -10.31
C ARG A 51 -15.46 -4.39 -10.25
N GLU A 52 -16.20 -3.51 -10.91
CA GLU A 52 -15.52 -2.29 -11.37
C GLU A 52 -15.75 -0.99 -10.59
N LYS A 53 -16.73 -0.89 -9.68
CA LYS A 53 -17.01 0.42 -9.03
C LYS A 53 -17.16 0.42 -7.51
N ASN A 54 -17.19 -0.74 -6.86
CA ASN A 54 -17.38 -0.83 -5.41
C ASN A 54 -16.13 -1.36 -4.68
N ILE A 55 -15.21 -2.03 -5.39
CA ILE A 55 -14.08 -2.71 -4.76
C ILE A 55 -13.07 -1.74 -4.13
N ASP A 56 -12.74 -0.63 -4.79
CA ASP A 56 -11.82 0.40 -4.26
C ASP A 56 -12.38 1.07 -3.01
N ILE A 57 -13.70 1.32 -3.01
CA ILE A 57 -14.41 1.89 -1.86
C ILE A 57 -14.41 0.89 -0.70
N GLN A 58 -14.66 -0.40 -0.96
CA GLN A 58 -14.60 -1.41 0.10
C GLN A 58 -13.19 -1.60 0.63
N PHE A 59 -12.18 -1.63 -0.24
CA PHE A 59 -10.79 -1.72 0.18
C PHE A 59 -10.40 -0.53 1.07
N SER A 60 -10.75 0.70 0.67
CA SER A 60 -10.51 1.90 1.48
C SER A 60 -11.18 1.81 2.86
N LYS A 61 -12.41 1.30 2.92
CA LYS A 61 -13.13 1.08 4.19
C LYS A 61 -12.46 0.05 5.08
N ILE A 62 -11.91 -1.02 4.50
CA ILE A 62 -11.17 -2.06 5.23
C ILE A 62 -9.86 -1.47 5.76
N TYR A 63 -9.12 -0.75 4.92
CA TYR A 63 -7.87 -0.10 5.27
C TYR A 63 -8.04 0.80 6.50
N GLU A 64 -9.02 1.72 6.47
CA GLU A 64 -9.31 2.63 7.58
C GLU A 64 -9.64 1.87 8.89
N LYS A 65 -10.40 0.77 8.80
CA LYS A 65 -10.78 -0.03 9.98
C LYS A 65 -9.60 -0.82 10.52
N ALA A 66 -8.76 -1.37 9.64
CA ALA A 66 -7.55 -2.09 10.00
C ALA A 66 -6.57 -1.16 10.71
N GLU A 67 -6.34 0.04 10.16
CA GLU A 67 -5.45 1.05 10.77
C GLU A 67 -5.92 1.43 12.19
N ARG A 68 -7.21 1.73 12.35
CA ARG A 68 -7.79 2.02 13.68
C ARG A 68 -7.65 0.83 14.63
N LEU A 69 -7.91 -0.38 14.15
CA LEU A 69 -7.78 -1.59 14.97
C LEU A 69 -6.35 -1.77 15.46
N PHE A 70 -5.36 -1.65 14.56
CA PHE A 70 -3.95 -1.82 14.90
C PHE A 70 -3.42 -0.73 15.83
N ASN A 71 -3.94 0.49 15.73
CA ASN A 71 -3.61 1.57 16.67
C ASN A 71 -4.16 1.28 18.07
N VAL A 72 -5.44 0.91 18.18
CA VAL A 72 -6.04 0.52 19.48
C VAL A 72 -5.29 -0.65 20.09
N ASP A 73 -4.96 -1.64 19.28
CA ASP A 73 -4.18 -2.80 19.68
C ASP A 73 -2.78 -2.42 20.20
N LYS A 74 -2.12 -1.43 19.58
CA LYS A 74 -0.85 -0.87 20.08
C LYS A 74 -1.04 -0.16 21.42
N GLU A 75 -2.08 0.66 21.55
CA GLU A 75 -2.39 1.35 22.80
C GLU A 75 -2.68 0.38 23.96
N ILE A 76 -3.38 -0.72 23.68
CA ILE A 76 -3.63 -1.76 24.70
C ILE A 76 -2.32 -2.45 25.08
N LYS A 77 -1.42 -2.73 24.12
CA LYS A 77 -0.08 -3.29 24.40
C LYS A 77 0.79 -2.41 25.30
N GLU A 78 0.62 -1.09 25.23
CA GLU A 78 1.34 -0.15 26.09
C GLU A 78 0.84 -0.17 27.54
N ILE A 79 -0.39 -0.62 27.78
CA ILE A 79 -1.01 -0.71 29.12
C ILE A 79 -0.85 -2.10 29.71
N ILE A 80 -1.08 -3.14 28.90
CA ILE A 80 -1.08 -4.53 29.32
C ILE A 80 -0.25 -5.40 28.38
N ASN A 81 0.41 -6.40 28.93
CA ASN A 81 1.07 -7.41 28.12
C ASN A 81 0.01 -8.42 27.65
N PHE A 82 -0.02 -8.69 26.34
CA PHE A 82 -0.95 -9.66 25.77
C PHE A 82 -0.57 -11.08 26.19
N SER A 83 -1.58 -11.94 26.36
CA SER A 83 -1.36 -13.39 26.38
C SER A 83 -1.00 -13.91 24.98
N ASP A 84 -0.43 -15.11 24.89
CA ASP A 84 -0.12 -15.75 23.61
C ASP A 84 -1.37 -15.85 22.72
N GLU A 85 -2.54 -16.18 23.29
CA GLU A 85 -3.82 -16.21 22.57
C GLU A 85 -4.23 -14.83 22.04
N GLU A 86 -4.00 -13.76 22.80
CA GLU A 86 -4.29 -12.39 22.35
C GLU A 86 -3.34 -11.95 21.23
N TYR A 87 -2.07 -12.39 21.26
CA TYR A 87 -1.13 -12.20 20.17
C TYR A 87 -1.55 -12.96 18.91
N ASP A 88 -1.91 -14.23 19.02
CA ASP A 88 -2.34 -15.05 17.88
C ASP A 88 -3.59 -14.45 17.22
N THR A 89 -4.57 -14.01 18.03
CA THR A 89 -5.76 -13.35 17.48
C THR A 89 -5.41 -12.05 16.77
N MET A 90 -4.55 -11.21 17.35
CA MET A 90 -4.07 -9.99 16.70
C MET A 90 -3.40 -10.28 15.35
N GLU A 91 -2.49 -11.26 15.32
CA GLU A 91 -1.74 -11.58 14.11
C GLU A 91 -2.68 -12.11 13.03
N SER A 92 -3.69 -12.92 13.40
CA SER A 92 -4.70 -13.39 12.44
C SER A 92 -5.44 -12.25 11.73
N TYR A 93 -5.69 -11.11 12.40
CA TYR A 93 -6.29 -9.94 11.75
C TYR A 93 -5.29 -9.21 10.83
N ARG A 94 -4.00 -9.19 11.17
CA ARG A 94 -2.93 -8.64 10.32
C ARG A 94 -2.71 -9.48 9.07
N ASP A 95 -2.67 -10.79 9.22
CA ASP A 95 -2.57 -11.74 8.11
C ASP A 95 -3.77 -11.59 7.19
N ARG A 96 -4.98 -11.54 7.76
CA ARG A 96 -6.21 -11.36 6.98
C ARG A 96 -6.23 -10.04 6.21
N PHE A 97 -5.78 -8.95 6.83
CA PHE A 97 -5.66 -7.67 6.13
C PHE A 97 -4.62 -7.72 5.01
N THR A 98 -3.49 -8.39 5.25
CA THR A 98 -2.43 -8.57 4.26
C THR A 98 -2.92 -9.38 3.06
N GLU A 99 -3.66 -10.46 3.28
CA GLU A 99 -4.29 -11.26 2.22
C GLU A 99 -5.20 -10.39 1.35
N ILE A 100 -6.12 -9.64 1.97
CA ILE A 100 -7.04 -8.74 1.26
C ILE A 100 -6.27 -7.68 0.46
N ARG A 101 -5.21 -7.11 1.05
CA ARG A 101 -4.35 -6.13 0.40
C ARG A 101 -3.66 -6.69 -0.83
N VAL A 102 -3.08 -7.89 -0.73
CA VAL A 102 -2.43 -8.55 -1.88
C VAL A 102 -3.44 -8.84 -2.98
N ILE A 103 -4.65 -9.31 -2.63
CA ILE A 103 -5.73 -9.53 -3.60
C ILE A 103 -6.11 -8.21 -4.29
N TYR A 104 -6.28 -7.15 -3.51
CA TYR A 104 -6.59 -5.82 -4.03
C TYR A 104 -5.51 -5.32 -4.98
N GLU A 105 -4.26 -5.36 -4.55
CA GLU A 105 -3.12 -4.87 -5.33
C GLU A 105 -2.90 -5.66 -6.63
N THR A 106 -3.11 -6.98 -6.59
CA THR A 106 -2.90 -7.86 -7.77
C THR A 106 -4.03 -7.76 -8.80
N ASN A 107 -5.28 -7.59 -8.35
CA ASN A 107 -6.45 -7.71 -9.23
C ASN A 107 -7.12 -6.38 -9.59
N TYR A 108 -6.91 -5.33 -8.79
CA TYR A 108 -7.71 -4.10 -8.86
C TYR A 108 -6.89 -2.83 -8.81
N ASN A 109 -5.76 -2.83 -8.09
CA ASN A 109 -4.83 -1.72 -8.15
C ASN A 109 -4.17 -1.72 -9.54
N LYS A 110 -4.82 -1.01 -10.46
CA LYS A 110 -4.21 -0.58 -11.71
C LYS A 110 -3.13 0.44 -11.33
N HIS A 111 -2.03 -0.04 -10.76
CA HIS A 111 -0.79 0.66 -10.98
C HIS A 111 -0.67 0.79 -12.49
N ASP A 112 -0.49 2.03 -12.93
CA ASP A 112 -0.19 2.47 -14.28
C ASP A 112 1.20 1.93 -14.70
N GLU A 113 1.42 0.64 -14.48
CA GLU A 113 2.40 -0.14 -15.19
C GLU A 113 1.90 -0.15 -16.64
N SER A 114 2.23 0.86 -17.42
CA SER A 114 3.48 0.92 -18.18
C SER A 114 4.29 -0.40 -18.27
N LYS A 115 3.64 -1.56 -18.26
CA LYS A 115 4.11 -2.83 -18.76
C LYS A 115 3.36 -2.97 -20.07
N SER A 116 3.91 -2.39 -21.12
CA SER A 116 4.71 -3.20 -22.04
C SER A 116 3.92 -4.36 -22.67
N GLU A 117 2.62 -4.18 -22.87
CA GLU A 117 2.06 -4.63 -24.13
C GLU A 117 2.53 -3.61 -25.16
N ILE A 118 3.52 -4.00 -25.97
CA ILE A 118 3.68 -3.44 -27.29
C ILE A 118 2.37 -3.76 -28.00
N SER A 119 1.37 -2.88 -27.82
CA SER A 119 0.18 -2.88 -28.63
C SER A 119 0.67 -2.57 -30.04
N SER A 120 0.70 -3.59 -30.88
CA SER A 120 1.01 -3.48 -32.30
C SER A 120 -0.13 -2.83 -33.11
N GLU A 121 -1.01 -2.07 -32.46
CA GLU A 121 -2.12 -1.38 -33.09
C GLU A 121 -1.90 0.13 -32.99
N ILE A 122 -0.86 0.60 -33.70
CA ILE A 122 -0.82 1.98 -34.15
C ILE A 122 -1.72 2.04 -35.40
N PRO A 123 -2.80 2.84 -35.41
CA PRO A 123 -3.58 3.03 -36.63
C PRO A 123 -2.68 3.63 -37.71
N PRO A 124 -2.70 3.14 -38.97
CA PRO A 124 -1.82 3.59 -40.02
C PRO A 124 -2.30 4.93 -40.58
N ASP A 125 -2.27 5.98 -39.76
CA ASP A 125 -2.65 7.32 -40.18
C ASP A 125 -1.43 8.23 -40.28
N ASN A 126 -0.90 8.29 -41.51
CA ASN A 126 -0.35 9.47 -42.15
C ASN A 126 0.72 10.31 -41.44
N LEU A 127 1.51 9.72 -40.53
CA LEU A 127 2.75 10.35 -40.09
C LEU A 127 3.78 10.29 -41.25
N LYS A 128 3.90 11.38 -42.01
CA LYS A 128 5.00 11.63 -42.95
C LYS A 128 6.30 11.87 -42.18
N LEU A 129 6.77 10.86 -41.47
CA LEU A 129 8.10 10.90 -40.87
C LEU A 129 9.14 10.76 -41.99
N PRO A 130 10.20 11.58 -41.99
CA PRO A 130 11.33 11.33 -42.87
C PRO A 130 11.87 9.92 -42.58
N LYS A 131 12.06 9.12 -43.64
CA LYS A 131 12.63 7.78 -43.51
C LYS A 131 14.03 7.90 -42.91
N LEU A 132 14.16 7.54 -41.64
CA LEU A 132 15.46 7.45 -40.97
C LEU A 132 16.17 6.20 -41.50
N SER A 133 16.97 6.34 -42.56
CA SER A 133 17.91 5.29 -42.96
C SER A 133 19.17 5.41 -42.12
N LEU A 134 19.33 4.54 -41.13
CA LEU A 134 20.61 4.37 -40.47
C LEU A 134 21.62 3.89 -41.53
N LYS A 135 22.70 4.64 -41.72
CA LYS A 135 23.82 4.15 -42.52
C LYS A 135 24.37 2.91 -41.80
N GLU A 136 24.39 1.77 -42.47
CA GLU A 136 25.05 0.58 -41.92
C GLU A 136 26.56 0.86 -41.80
N TYR A 137 27.14 0.48 -40.67
CA TYR A 137 28.58 0.60 -40.46
C TYR A 137 29.28 -0.52 -41.25
N ASP A 138 30.15 -0.16 -42.19
CA ASP A 138 30.84 -1.08 -43.10
C ASP A 138 31.99 -1.87 -42.46
N LEU A 139 32.06 -1.90 -41.12
CA LEU A 139 33.08 -2.59 -40.32
C LEU A 139 34.53 -2.13 -40.58
N MET A 140 34.75 -1.07 -41.37
CA MET A 140 36.09 -0.56 -41.63
C MET A 140 36.58 0.34 -40.48
N PRO A 141 37.78 0.10 -39.91
CA PRO A 141 38.30 0.93 -38.82
C PRO A 141 38.41 2.42 -39.15
N ARG A 142 38.60 2.76 -40.44
CA ARG A 142 38.67 4.15 -40.92
C ARG A 142 37.32 4.86 -40.95
N SER A 143 36.22 4.14 -41.14
CA SER A 143 34.87 4.70 -41.20
C SER A 143 34.22 4.79 -39.82
N TRP A 144 34.76 4.13 -38.79
CA TRP A 144 34.23 4.13 -37.41
C TRP A 144 34.09 5.53 -36.82
N ILE A 145 35.13 6.36 -36.95
CA ILE A 145 35.16 7.71 -36.38
C ILE A 145 34.17 8.62 -37.11
N ALA A 146 34.06 8.49 -38.44
CA ALA A 146 33.09 9.24 -39.24
C ALA A 146 31.65 8.80 -38.95
N PHE A 147 31.43 7.50 -38.72
CA PHE A 147 30.14 6.93 -38.37
C PHE A 147 29.63 7.47 -37.03
N TRP A 148 30.48 7.59 -36.02
CA TRP A 148 30.09 8.15 -34.72
C TRP A 148 30.04 9.69 -34.71
N GLY A 149 30.85 10.35 -35.54
CA GLY A 149 30.91 11.82 -35.64
C GLY A 149 29.55 12.47 -35.96
N GLN A 150 28.68 11.80 -36.73
CA GLN A 150 27.34 12.31 -37.03
C GLN A 150 26.42 12.40 -35.80
N TYR A 151 26.65 11.57 -34.77
CA TYR A 151 25.85 11.53 -33.55
C TYR A 151 26.43 12.41 -32.44
N PHE A 152 27.76 12.57 -32.39
CA PHE A 152 28.43 13.34 -31.34
C PHE A 152 28.59 14.83 -31.64
N ALA A 153 28.41 15.29 -32.89
CA ALA A 153 28.53 16.71 -33.25
C ALA A 153 27.47 17.62 -32.60
N GLY A 154 26.36 17.07 -32.10
CA GLY A 154 25.31 17.83 -31.40
C GLY A 154 25.58 18.09 -29.91
N PHE A 155 26.56 17.41 -29.29
CA PHE A 155 26.76 17.45 -27.84
C PHE A 155 27.71 18.56 -27.35
N MET A 156 28.28 19.36 -28.26
CA MET A 156 29.28 20.38 -27.93
C MET A 156 28.72 21.82 -28.03
N LYS A 157 27.49 22.04 -27.52
CA LYS A 157 26.98 23.37 -27.15
C LYS A 157 26.62 23.43 -25.66
N ILE A 158 27.60 23.14 -24.80
CA ILE A 158 27.55 23.58 -23.40
C ILE A 158 28.92 24.14 -23.04
N LYS A 159 29.00 25.47 -23.05
CA LYS A 159 29.99 26.37 -22.42
C LYS A 159 29.66 27.77 -22.98
N THR A 160 29.55 28.84 -22.21
CA THR A 160 29.84 29.15 -20.80
C THR A 160 29.01 30.37 -20.45
#